data_AF-A3RFI7-F1
#
_entry.id   AF-A3RFI7-F1
#
_cell.length_a   1.000
_cell.length_b   1.000
_cell.length_c   1.000
_cell.angle_alpha   90.00
_cell.angle_beta   90.00
_cell.angle_gamma   90.00
#
_symmetry.space_group_name_H-M   'P 1'
#
loop_
_entity.id
_entity.type
_entity.pdbx_description
1 polymer ?
#
loop_
_entity_poly.entity_id
_entity_poly.type
_entity_poly.pdbx_seq_one_letter_code
_entity_poly.pdbx_strand_id
1 'polypeptide(L)'
;MIFTRLKQEGGFFNRNKRTLANKTSGKPDPMSPADAKMFAEMRMDPTDIADVTAAAYTFLINGHSPAENWTGLFRPGERVRLRIINAAAQSIFNVRIPGLKLTVVATDGIDVRPVEVDELQIGNAETYDLIVQPEDRAYSFVAESIDRSGMGVATLAPRAG
;
A
#
# COMPACT_ATOMS: atom_id res chain seq x y z
N MET A 1 -22.89 4.64 -5.40
CA MET A 1 -22.30 4.74 -6.75
C MET A 1 -21.21 3.71 -7.03
N ILE A 2 -20.26 3.46 -6.12
CA ILE A 2 -19.16 2.49 -6.32
C ILE A 2 -19.68 1.08 -6.69
N PHE A 3 -20.53 0.49 -5.83
CA PHE A 3 -21.09 -0.84 -6.08
C PHE A 3 -21.90 -0.95 -7.38
N THR A 4 -22.62 0.11 -7.75
CA THR A 4 -23.37 0.14 -9.02
C THR A 4 -22.41 0.04 -10.21
N ARG A 5 -21.30 0.78 -10.17
CA ARG A 5 -20.30 0.76 -11.24
C ARG A 5 -19.58 -0.60 -11.31
N LEU A 6 -19.17 -1.16 -10.17
CA LEU A 6 -18.56 -2.51 -10.14
C LEU A 6 -19.49 -3.61 -10.67
N LYS A 7 -20.79 -3.53 -10.37
CA LYS A 7 -21.78 -4.47 -10.92
C LYS A 7 -21.99 -4.32 -12.43
N GLN A 8 -21.74 -3.13 -12.99
CA GLN A 8 -21.85 -2.87 -14.42
C GLN A 8 -20.56 -3.25 -15.16
N GLU A 9 -19.40 -2.97 -14.56
CA GLU A 9 -18.07 -3.25 -15.10
C GLU A 9 -17.08 -3.49 -13.95
N GLY A 10 -16.53 -4.71 -13.84
CA GLY A 10 -15.59 -5.08 -12.77
C GLY A 10 -14.33 -4.20 -12.77
N GLY A 11 -13.69 -4.05 -13.93
CA GLY A 11 -12.49 -3.21 -14.08
C GLY A 11 -12.76 -1.71 -14.22
N PHE A 12 -13.87 -1.17 -13.71
CA PHE A 12 -14.23 0.24 -13.91
C PHE A 12 -13.18 1.20 -13.34
N PHE A 13 -12.62 0.87 -12.16
CA PHE A 13 -11.63 1.69 -11.47
C PHE A 13 -10.18 1.35 -11.83
N ASN A 14 -9.95 0.31 -12.64
CA ASN A 14 -8.63 -0.02 -13.14
C ASN A 14 -8.24 0.97 -14.26
N ARG A 15 -7.16 1.75 -14.01
CA ARG A 15 -6.57 2.70 -14.97
C ARG A 15 -5.27 2.18 -15.60
N ASN A 16 -4.82 1.01 -15.18
CA ASN A 16 -3.61 0.34 -15.64
C ASN A 16 -3.93 -0.75 -16.67
N LYS A 17 -5.06 -0.67 -17.37
CA LYS A 17 -5.46 -1.64 -18.40
C LYS A 17 -4.44 -1.68 -19.53
N ARG A 18 -4.21 -2.86 -20.10
CA ARG A 18 -3.30 -3.02 -21.23
C ARG A 18 -3.85 -2.31 -22.47
N THR A 19 -3.01 -1.52 -23.14
CA THR A 19 -3.36 -0.82 -24.38
C THR A 19 -2.45 -1.24 -25.54
N LEU A 20 -2.90 -1.00 -26.78
CA LEU A 20 -2.07 -1.22 -27.97
C LEU A 20 -0.78 -0.38 -27.92
N ALA A 21 -0.86 0.85 -27.39
CA ALA A 21 0.30 1.73 -27.23
C ALA A 21 1.36 1.14 -26.29
N ASN A 22 0.94 0.50 -25.19
CA ASN A 22 1.85 -0.17 -24.27
C ASN A 22 2.53 -1.38 -24.93
N LYS A 23 1.84 -2.08 -25.83
CA LYS A 23 2.38 -3.24 -26.56
C LYS A 23 3.39 -2.84 -27.64
N THR A 24 3.20 -1.68 -28.26
CA THR A 24 4.08 -1.16 -29.32
C THR A 24 5.16 -0.22 -28.80
N SER A 25 5.33 -0.08 -27.48
CA SER A 25 6.26 0.88 -26.86
C SER A 25 7.75 0.48 -26.95
N GLY A 26 8.09 -0.54 -27.73
CA GLY A 26 9.46 -1.07 -27.86
C GLY A 26 9.99 -1.82 -26.64
N LYS A 27 9.19 -1.96 -25.58
CA LYS A 27 9.51 -2.82 -24.42
C LYS A 27 9.02 -4.25 -24.70
N PRO A 28 9.72 -5.30 -24.23
CA PRO A 28 9.21 -6.65 -24.30
C PRO A 28 7.81 -6.72 -23.67
N ASP A 29 6.84 -7.29 -24.38
CA ASP A 29 5.52 -7.53 -23.81
C ASP A 29 5.68 -8.51 -22.65
N PRO A 30 5.33 -8.14 -21.40
CA PRO A 30 5.56 -9.00 -20.24
C PRO A 30 4.68 -10.25 -20.22
N MET A 31 3.80 -10.43 -21.21
CA MET A 31 2.79 -11.48 -21.23
C MET A 31 2.88 -12.31 -22.50
N SER A 32 2.97 -13.64 -22.35
CA SER A 32 3.00 -14.54 -23.49
C SER A 32 1.64 -14.56 -24.21
N PRO A 33 1.59 -14.94 -25.50
CA PRO A 33 0.33 -15.13 -26.21
C PRO A 33 -0.60 -16.15 -25.54
N ALA A 34 -0.04 -17.16 -24.87
CA ALA A 34 -0.80 -18.16 -24.14
C ALA A 34 -1.49 -17.55 -22.90
N ASP A 35 -0.74 -16.75 -22.11
CA ASP A 35 -1.29 -16.06 -20.95
C ASP A 35 -2.35 -15.04 -21.38
N ALA A 36 -2.11 -14.29 -22.46
CA ALA A 36 -3.07 -13.34 -23.00
C ALA A 36 -4.40 -14.02 -23.41
N LYS A 37 -4.32 -15.22 -24.00
CA LYS A 37 -5.52 -16.02 -24.33
C LYS A 37 -6.22 -16.49 -23.07
N MET A 38 -5.48 -16.99 -22.08
CA MET A 38 -6.03 -17.46 -20.81
C MET A 38 -6.80 -16.33 -20.09
N PHE A 39 -6.21 -15.14 -19.96
CA PHE A 39 -6.88 -14.00 -19.34
C PHE A 39 -8.13 -13.54 -20.11
N ALA A 40 -8.09 -13.59 -21.45
CA ALA A 40 -9.26 -13.28 -22.27
C ALA A 40 -10.45 -14.22 -22.02
N GLU A 41 -10.18 -15.48 -21.66
CA GLU A 41 -11.22 -16.47 -21.30
C GLU A 41 -11.74 -16.27 -19.85
N MET A 42 -10.90 -15.81 -18.92
CA MET A 42 -11.22 -15.66 -17.49
C MET A 42 -12.10 -14.45 -17.12
N ARG A 43 -12.42 -13.57 -18.07
CA ARG A 43 -13.17 -12.30 -17.84
C ARG A 43 -12.55 -11.37 -16.77
N MET A 44 -11.24 -11.51 -16.52
CA MET A 44 -10.45 -10.68 -15.60
C MET A 44 -9.36 -9.97 -16.39
N ASP A 45 -9.17 -8.66 -16.17
CA ASP A 45 -8.02 -7.97 -16.75
C ASP A 45 -6.73 -8.44 -16.04
N PRO A 46 -5.64 -8.77 -16.77
CA PRO A 46 -4.38 -9.14 -16.14
C PRO A 46 -3.83 -8.12 -15.14
N THR A 47 -4.26 -6.85 -15.20
CA THR A 47 -3.85 -5.80 -14.24
C THR A 47 -4.89 -5.50 -13.18
N ASP A 48 -5.93 -6.34 -13.07
CA ASP A 48 -7.02 -6.23 -12.09
C ASP A 48 -6.59 -6.71 -10.70
N ILE A 49 -5.69 -5.95 -10.07
CA ILE A 49 -5.10 -6.29 -8.77
C ILE A 49 -6.02 -5.89 -7.60
N ALA A 50 -6.82 -4.82 -7.76
CA ALA A 50 -7.75 -4.32 -6.75
C ALA A 50 -9.04 -3.82 -7.40
N ASP A 51 -10.20 -4.19 -6.83
CA ASP A 51 -11.51 -3.80 -7.37
C ASP A 51 -11.74 -2.28 -7.33
N VAL A 52 -11.29 -1.62 -6.26
CA VAL A 52 -11.38 -0.17 -6.10
C VAL A 52 -10.00 0.42 -5.80
N THR A 53 -9.60 1.33 -6.68
CA THR A 53 -8.27 1.93 -6.71
C THR A 53 -8.30 3.38 -6.19
N ALA A 54 -7.15 4.06 -6.19
CA ALA A 54 -7.06 5.50 -5.93
C ALA A 54 -7.89 6.37 -6.90
N ALA A 55 -8.41 5.82 -7.99
CA ALA A 55 -9.37 6.51 -8.86
C ALA A 55 -10.70 6.83 -8.16
N ALA A 56 -11.02 6.12 -7.07
CA ALA A 56 -12.21 6.36 -6.25
C ALA A 56 -11.91 6.53 -4.75
N TYR A 57 -10.77 6.01 -4.27
CA TYR A 57 -10.38 6.11 -2.87
C TYR A 57 -9.32 7.19 -2.63
N THR A 58 -9.45 7.83 -1.47
CA THR A 58 -8.36 8.54 -0.82
C THR A 58 -7.90 7.67 0.34
N PHE A 59 -6.64 7.25 0.32
CA PHE A 59 -6.07 6.42 1.39
C PHE A 59 -5.63 7.32 2.54
N LEU A 60 -6.07 6.99 3.75
CA LEU A 60 -5.88 7.83 4.93
C LEU A 60 -4.90 7.17 5.91
N ILE A 61 -4.14 8.00 6.62
CA ILE A 61 -3.36 7.58 7.79
C ILE A 61 -3.84 8.42 8.97
N ASN A 62 -4.28 7.75 10.05
CA ASN A 62 -4.86 8.41 11.22
C ASN A 62 -5.97 9.42 10.88
N GLY A 63 -6.78 9.12 9.86
CA GLY A 63 -7.87 9.99 9.40
C GLY A 63 -7.46 11.14 8.47
N HIS A 64 -6.17 11.29 8.18
CA HIS A 64 -5.65 12.35 7.31
C HIS A 64 -5.34 11.83 5.91
N SER A 65 -5.69 12.64 4.91
CA SER A 65 -5.32 12.43 3.52
C SER A 65 -3.82 12.65 3.31
N PRO A 66 -3.25 12.18 2.19
CA PRO A 66 -1.83 12.41 1.87
C PRO A 66 -1.47 13.90 1.78
N ALA A 67 -2.43 14.76 1.43
CA ALA A 67 -2.23 16.21 1.39
C ALA A 67 -2.18 16.85 2.78
N GLU A 68 -2.94 16.31 3.74
CA GLU A 68 -2.89 16.76 5.14
C GLU A 68 -1.65 16.23 5.89
N ASN A 69 -1.11 15.08 5.45
CA ASN A 69 0.17 14.52 5.89
C ASN A 69 0.33 14.51 7.42
N TRP A 70 -0.39 13.61 8.09
CA TRP A 70 -0.30 13.44 9.54
C TRP A 70 1.15 13.29 10.02
N THR A 71 1.52 14.00 11.09
CA THR A 71 2.87 13.96 11.65
C THR A 71 2.90 13.30 13.03
N GLY A 72 3.68 12.22 13.16
CA GLY A 72 4.01 11.58 14.44
C GLY A 72 5.35 12.08 14.97
N LEU A 73 5.38 12.56 16.21
CA LEU A 73 6.61 13.05 16.84
C LEU A 73 7.36 11.93 17.55
N PHE A 74 8.69 12.00 17.53
CA PHE A 74 9.58 11.11 18.27
C PHE A 74 10.76 11.88 18.88
N ARG A 75 11.48 11.26 19.82
CA ARG A 75 12.78 11.71 20.32
C ARG A 75 13.90 10.97 19.59
N PRO A 76 14.91 11.66 19.06
CA PRO A 76 16.01 11.02 18.37
C PRO A 76 16.65 9.90 19.21
N GLY A 77 16.83 8.72 18.60
CA GLY A 77 17.44 7.54 19.19
C GLY A 77 16.52 6.69 20.09
N GLU A 78 15.28 7.11 20.33
CA GLU A 78 14.34 6.31 21.13
C GLU A 78 13.82 5.09 20.35
N ARG A 79 13.44 4.03 21.07
CA ARG A 79 12.74 2.89 20.47
C ARG A 79 11.24 3.17 20.48
N VAL A 80 10.66 3.32 19.30
CA VAL A 80 9.22 3.57 19.12
C VAL A 80 8.53 2.26 18.71
N ARG A 81 7.46 1.89 19.43
CA ARG A 81 6.55 0.80 19.02
C ARG A 81 5.40 1.39 18.21
N LEU A 82 5.40 1.15 16.90
CA LEU A 82 4.31 1.50 16.00
C LEU A 82 3.31 0.34 15.98
N ARG A 83 2.03 0.62 16.24
CA ARG A 83 0.95 -0.35 16.05
C ARG A 83 0.22 0.00 14.77
N ILE A 84 0.39 -0.81 13.74
CA ILE A 84 -0.20 -0.61 12.43
C ILE A 84 -1.46 -1.45 12.36
N ILE A 85 -2.57 -0.82 11.98
CA ILE A 85 -3.89 -1.45 11.87
C ILE A 85 -4.42 -1.12 10.49
N ASN A 86 -4.66 -2.14 9.66
CA ASN A 86 -5.31 -1.92 8.38
C ASN A 86 -6.83 -1.86 8.56
N ALA A 87 -7.34 -0.64 8.73
CA ALA A 87 -8.78 -0.36 8.87
C ALA A 87 -9.50 -0.21 7.51
N ALA A 88 -8.87 -0.52 6.38
CA ALA A 88 -9.51 -0.39 5.08
C ALA A 88 -10.54 -1.50 4.83
N ALA A 89 -11.57 -1.16 4.04
CA ALA A 89 -12.65 -2.09 3.71
C ALA A 89 -12.22 -3.19 2.73
N GLN A 90 -11.32 -2.89 1.79
CA GLN A 90 -10.89 -3.85 0.75
C GLN A 90 -9.44 -3.67 0.26
N SER A 91 -8.68 -2.72 0.82
CA SER A 91 -7.34 -2.37 0.33
C SER A 91 -6.24 -3.06 1.14
N ILE A 92 -5.30 -3.66 0.44
CA ILE A 92 -4.06 -4.23 0.97
C ILE A 92 -2.94 -3.22 0.74
N PHE A 93 -2.12 -2.99 1.76
CA PHE A 93 -1.03 -2.01 1.68
C PHE A 93 0.34 -2.64 1.84
N ASN A 94 1.30 -2.14 1.08
CA ASN A 94 2.71 -2.33 1.36
C ASN A 94 3.17 -1.13 2.21
N VAL A 95 3.54 -1.42 3.46
CA VAL A 95 3.98 -0.44 4.46
C VAL A 95 5.49 -0.42 4.53
N ARG A 96 6.06 0.79 4.45
CA ARG A 96 7.50 1.03 4.57
C ARG A 96 7.80 2.40 5.16
N ILE A 97 8.99 2.54 5.75
CA ILE A 97 9.54 3.82 6.19
C ILE A 97 10.93 3.95 5.56
N PRO A 98 11.07 4.59 4.39
CA PRO A 98 12.34 4.64 3.69
C PRO A 98 13.48 5.20 4.56
N GLY A 99 14.58 4.44 4.62
CA GLY A 99 15.74 4.79 5.44
C GLY A 99 15.58 4.50 6.93
N LEU A 100 14.57 3.74 7.35
CA LEU A 100 14.39 3.25 8.72
C LEU A 100 13.99 1.77 8.70
N LYS A 101 14.80 0.90 9.32
CA LYS A 101 14.50 -0.53 9.42
C LYS A 101 13.27 -0.77 10.30
N LEU A 102 12.45 -1.73 9.90
CA LEU A 102 11.27 -2.17 10.66
C LEU A 102 11.59 -3.50 11.33
N THR A 103 11.36 -3.61 12.64
CA THR A 103 11.41 -4.90 13.33
C THR A 103 10.01 -5.32 13.75
N VAL A 104 9.45 -6.33 13.08
CA VAL A 104 8.14 -6.91 13.45
C VAL A 104 8.29 -7.67 14.75
N VAL A 105 7.45 -7.35 15.74
CA VAL A 105 7.47 -8.01 17.07
C VAL A 105 6.14 -8.62 17.46
N ALA A 106 5.02 -8.24 16.83
CA ALA A 106 3.74 -8.92 16.99
C ALA A 106 2.92 -8.87 15.69
N THR A 107 2.07 -9.89 15.50
CA THR A 107 1.08 -10.00 14.42
C THR A 107 -0.26 -10.38 15.05
N ASP A 108 -1.32 -9.65 14.73
CA ASP A 108 -2.69 -9.90 15.24
C ASP A 108 -2.78 -10.05 16.76
N GLY A 109 -2.00 -9.22 17.47
CA GLY A 109 -1.92 -9.23 18.94
C GLY A 109 -1.10 -10.36 19.54
N ILE A 110 -0.49 -11.22 18.73
CA ILE A 110 0.38 -12.31 19.18
C ILE A 110 1.84 -11.92 18.98
N ASP A 111 2.62 -11.96 20.07
CA ASP A 111 4.05 -11.71 20.00
C ASP A 111 4.75 -12.79 19.14
N VAL A 112 5.66 -12.33 18.28
CA VAL A 112 6.45 -13.20 17.41
C VAL A 112 7.94 -13.03 17.72
N ARG A 113 8.76 -13.95 17.20
CA ARG A 113 10.20 -13.73 17.18
C ARG A 113 10.50 -12.49 16.35
N PRO A 114 11.32 -11.54 16.82
CA PRO A 114 11.62 -10.33 16.06
C PRO A 114 12.16 -10.64 14.66
N VAL A 115 11.57 -10.04 13.64
CA VAL A 115 12.00 -10.15 12.23
C VAL A 115 12.25 -8.76 11.66
N GLU A 116 13.44 -8.53 11.12
CA GLU A 116 13.76 -7.30 10.41
C GLU A 116 13.26 -7.36 8.96
N VAL A 117 12.56 -6.32 8.53
CA VAL A 117 12.06 -6.15 7.15
C VAL A 117 12.20 -4.70 6.70
N ASP A 118 12.31 -4.48 5.39
CA ASP A 118 12.30 -3.14 4.79
C ASP A 118 10.89 -2.69 4.39
N GLU A 119 10.04 -3.66 4.02
CA GLU A 119 8.64 -3.48 3.63
C GLU A 119 7.84 -4.66 4.16
N LEU A 120 6.60 -4.41 4.59
CA LEU A 120 5.64 -5.46 4.95
C LEU A 120 4.33 -5.23 4.23
N GLN A 121 3.71 -6.31 3.76
CA GLN A 121 2.36 -6.26 3.22
C GLN A 121 1.37 -6.52 4.35
N ILE A 122 0.35 -5.67 4.46
CA ILE A 122 -0.70 -5.77 5.47
C ILE A 122 -2.07 -5.87 4.79
N GLY A 123 -2.73 -7.00 5.02
CA GLY A 123 -4.08 -7.32 4.57
C GLY A 123 -5.15 -6.63 5.41
N ASN A 124 -6.40 -6.77 5.00
CA ASN A 124 -7.55 -6.15 5.65
C ASN A 124 -7.72 -6.68 7.08
N ALA A 125 -7.93 -5.77 8.04
CA ALA A 125 -8.10 -6.05 9.45
C ALA A 125 -6.89 -6.68 10.17
N GLU A 126 -5.78 -6.92 9.47
CA GLU A 126 -4.54 -7.36 10.11
C GLU A 126 -3.94 -6.23 10.95
N THR A 127 -3.19 -6.62 11.98
CA THR A 127 -2.43 -5.71 12.82
C THR A 127 -0.99 -6.16 12.99
N TYR A 128 -0.07 -5.21 12.95
CA TYR A 128 1.35 -5.46 13.16
C TYR A 128 1.93 -4.48 14.16
N ASP A 129 2.70 -4.98 15.12
CA ASP A 129 3.51 -4.14 15.98
C ASP A 129 4.95 -4.15 15.48
N LEU A 130 5.45 -2.95 15.19
CA LEU A 130 6.79 -2.71 14.67
C LEU A 130 7.60 -1.93 15.69
N ILE A 131 8.85 -2.30 15.90
CA ILE A 131 9.82 -1.45 16.58
C ILE A 131 10.67 -0.74 15.54
N VAL A 132 10.83 0.57 15.72
CA VAL A 132 11.75 1.41 14.96
C VAL A 132 12.60 2.26 15.89
N GLN A 133 13.78 2.68 15.42
CA GLN A 133 14.68 3.55 16.18
C GLN A 133 15.14 4.72 15.29
N PRO A 134 14.38 5.82 15.23
CA PRO A 134 14.66 6.93 14.32
C PRO A 134 15.77 7.86 14.82
N GLU A 135 16.52 8.46 13.90
CA GLU A 135 17.56 9.46 14.16
C GLU A 135 16.97 10.89 14.13
N ASP A 136 17.80 11.93 14.34
CA ASP A 136 17.35 13.34 14.30
C ASP A 136 17.06 13.85 12.88
N ARG A 137 16.08 13.24 12.19
CA ARG A 137 15.61 13.62 10.85
C ARG A 137 14.15 13.22 10.62
N ALA A 138 13.48 13.83 9.65
CA ALA A 138 12.15 13.38 9.26
C ALA A 138 12.20 12.11 8.40
N TYR A 139 11.20 11.25 8.56
CA TYR A 139 10.99 10.03 7.77
C TYR A 139 9.56 10.04 7.20
N SER A 140 9.39 9.57 5.97
CA SER A 140 8.06 9.33 5.41
C SER A 140 7.59 7.94 5.81
N PHE A 141 6.43 7.85 6.44
CA PHE A 141 5.69 6.60 6.54
C PHE A 141 4.81 6.47 5.30
N VAL A 142 4.96 5.37 4.56
CA VAL A 142 4.25 5.13 3.31
C VAL A 142 3.44 3.85 3.43
N ALA A 143 2.14 3.95 3.15
CA ALA A 143 1.23 2.82 3.00
C ALA A 143 0.70 2.83 1.56
N GLU A 144 1.38 2.11 0.66
CA GLU A 144 1.05 2.09 -0.75
C GLU A 144 0.12 0.93 -1.08
N SER A 145 -0.97 1.20 -1.80
CA SER A 145 -1.87 0.13 -2.23
C SER A 145 -1.14 -0.87 -3.13
N ILE A 146 -1.45 -2.16 -3.01
CA ILE A 146 -0.76 -3.22 -3.75
C ILE A 146 -0.88 -3.08 -5.28
N ASP A 147 -1.96 -2.46 -5.77
CA ASP A 147 -2.18 -2.11 -7.18
C ASP A 147 -1.35 -0.88 -7.66
N ARG A 148 -0.59 -0.26 -6.75
CA ARG A 148 0.27 0.93 -6.96
C ARG A 148 -0.47 2.15 -7.52
N SER A 149 -1.80 2.19 -7.39
CA SER A 149 -2.60 3.33 -7.88
C SER A 149 -2.51 4.57 -6.99
N GLY A 150 -2.15 4.39 -5.71
CA GLY A 150 -1.99 5.47 -4.75
C GLY A 150 -1.49 4.98 -3.41
N MET A 151 -1.31 5.92 -2.48
CA MET A 151 -0.74 5.66 -1.17
C MET A 151 -1.29 6.62 -0.11
N GLY A 152 -1.36 6.14 1.13
CA GLY A 152 -1.37 6.99 2.31
C GLY A 152 0.07 7.41 2.65
N VAL A 153 0.26 8.68 3.02
CA VAL A 153 1.57 9.20 3.44
C VAL A 153 1.41 9.96 4.75
N ALA A 154 2.36 9.73 5.64
CA ALA A 154 2.51 10.44 6.90
C ALA A 154 4.00 10.75 7.13
N THR A 155 4.26 11.66 8.07
CA THR A 155 5.62 12.03 8.46
C THR A 155 5.89 11.58 9.89
N LEU A 156 7.04 10.96 10.14
CA LEU A 156 7.59 10.78 11.47
C LEU A 156 8.74 11.76 11.63
N ALA A 157 8.71 12.64 12.63
CA ALA A 157 9.72 13.70 12.77
C ALA A 157 10.10 13.98 14.23
N PRO A 158 11.33 14.48 14.48
CA PRO A 158 11.75 14.84 15.83
C PRO A 158 11.10 16.15 16.34
N ARG A 159 10.52 16.94 15.43
CA ARG A 159 9.98 18.29 15.69
C ARG A 159 8.78 18.53 14.77
N ALA A 160 7.83 19.36 15.20
CA ALA A 160 6.76 19.83 14.32
C ALA A 160 7.34 20.77 13.25
N GLY A 161 6.76 20.71 12.04
CA GLY A 161 7.09 21.60 10.92
C GLY A 161 6.36 22.93 10.97
#